data_AF-Q75AZ2-F1
#
_entry.id   AF-Q75AZ2-F1
#
_cell.length_a   1.000
_cell.length_b   1.000
_cell.length_c   1.000
_cell.angle_alpha   90.00
_cell.angle_beta   90.00
_cell.angle_gamma   90.00
#
_symmetry.space_group_name_H-M   'P 1'
#
loop_
_entity.id
_entity.type
_entity.pdbx_description
1 polymer ?
#
loop_
_entity_poly.entity_id
_entity_poly.type
_entity_poly.pdbx_seq_one_letter_code
_entity_poly.pdbx_strand_id
1 'polypeptide(L)'
;MSVMNEPTVDFHLKLNEQQFHIPNELLKRNLKQCQKLIDKEATALEKSFEELDRLVRNPQNDESSMALLNEIIQKVERLERKLTKRVNVELQLLQRIDARIKYYQQLDQIKQSGDRNRLLEWYQSYTNLLISDYLTRNSMYEGEDDISCSSTPPPARLKRKLSSASSQLTTATSNNDPDRSHVNPGVEYLKQQGLDLLLDYDILLTTNRISKQLTINHELGPLLDWIKENATYLKHTSSMLEFEARFQEYIEYVKVEDYSKAITCFQTHLVKFLYSNPLDLQQAAGLLVFIKACKSNISSYVPTPRHEEIVKQQTLLQSKEDFWSFFFLKLPKSSKKDHKTNIEVKNNELAASVDIKRYMELLDDRRWEKLNEMFLKAYYSMYGISYHDPLLIYLSLGISSLKTKDCLHERRAFVSPNNELSEFLSSEVLRNACPVCSPEFAPIAQKLPYAHQVQSRLFENPVMLPSGNVYDAEKLKALAQTLRKRKLVVMGEDEVLDPIAGHTYALTDFITMYPT
;
A
#
# COMPACT_ATOMS: atom_id res chain seq x y z
N MET A 1 -22.73 18.85 27.87
CA MET A 1 -22.93 18.30 26.51
C MET A 1 -22.90 16.79 26.64
N SER A 2 -24.05 16.13 26.46
CA SER A 2 -24.07 14.67 26.32
C SER A 2 -23.11 14.29 25.21
N VAL A 3 -22.23 13.33 25.45
CA VAL A 3 -21.34 12.76 24.43
C VAL A 3 -22.21 11.88 23.53
N MET A 4 -23.13 12.51 22.79
CA MET A 4 -24.24 11.80 22.14
C MET A 4 -23.81 10.76 21.11
N ASN A 5 -22.55 10.76 20.66
CA ASN A 5 -22.07 9.88 19.59
C ASN A 5 -20.72 9.19 19.87
N GLU A 6 -20.28 9.07 21.13
CA GLU A 6 -19.06 8.28 21.40
C GLU A 6 -19.31 6.80 21.08
N PRO A 7 -18.56 6.19 20.14
CA PRO A 7 -18.77 4.78 19.80
C PRO A 7 -18.52 3.87 20.99
N THR A 8 -19.13 2.69 21.03
CA THR A 8 -18.87 1.72 22.10
C THR A 8 -17.45 1.12 21.99
N VAL A 9 -16.94 0.50 23.05
CA VAL A 9 -15.69 -0.29 22.96
C VAL A 9 -15.85 -1.43 21.94
N ASP A 10 -17.02 -2.07 21.93
CA ASP A 10 -17.36 -3.13 20.97
C ASP A 10 -17.29 -2.65 19.51
N PHE A 11 -17.72 -1.41 19.24
CA PHE A 11 -17.55 -0.80 17.92
C PHE A 11 -16.08 -0.73 17.51
N HIS A 12 -15.20 -0.29 18.41
CA HIS A 12 -13.76 -0.23 18.15
C HIS A 12 -13.15 -1.62 17.97
N LEU A 13 -13.57 -2.61 18.76
CA LEU A 13 -13.11 -4.00 18.62
C LEU A 13 -13.52 -4.58 17.26
N LYS A 14 -14.78 -4.40 16.85
CA LYS A 14 -15.27 -4.87 15.55
C LYS A 14 -14.55 -4.21 14.38
N LEU A 15 -14.27 -2.93 14.50
CA LEU A 15 -13.56 -2.15 13.49
C LEU A 15 -12.10 -2.61 13.33
N ASN A 16 -11.48 -3.12 14.40
CA ASN A 16 -10.09 -3.53 14.44
C ASN A 16 -9.91 -5.05 14.55
N GLU A 17 -10.94 -5.84 14.27
CA GLU A 17 -10.93 -7.32 14.39
C GLU A 17 -9.77 -7.96 13.61
N GLN A 18 -9.45 -7.41 12.43
CA GLN A 18 -8.35 -7.86 11.57
C GLN A 18 -6.98 -7.80 12.27
N GLN A 19 -6.79 -6.88 13.22
CA GLN A 19 -5.55 -6.83 14.00
C GLN A 19 -5.36 -8.14 14.76
N PHE A 20 -6.41 -8.77 15.29
CA PHE A 20 -6.26 -10.05 16.00
C PHE A 20 -6.12 -11.25 15.06
N HIS A 21 -6.51 -11.13 13.79
CA HIS A 21 -6.46 -12.22 12.82
C HIS A 21 -5.03 -12.65 12.50
N ILE A 22 -4.13 -11.70 12.21
CA ILE A 22 -2.74 -11.96 11.82
C ILE A 22 -1.97 -12.81 12.84
N PRO A 23 -1.85 -12.41 14.13
CA PRO A 23 -1.08 -13.20 15.09
C PRO A 23 -1.72 -14.56 15.36
N ASN A 24 -3.05 -14.67 15.32
CA ASN A 24 -3.75 -15.93 15.48
C ASN A 24 -3.45 -16.91 14.34
N GLU A 25 -3.44 -16.45 13.09
CA GLU A 25 -3.07 -17.31 11.95
C GLU A 25 -1.58 -17.70 11.98
N LEU A 26 -0.71 -16.78 12.41
CA LEU A 26 0.71 -17.08 12.61
C LEU A 26 0.92 -18.11 13.73
N LEU A 27 0.16 -18.05 14.83
CA LEU A 27 0.19 -19.06 15.90
C LEU A 27 -0.24 -20.44 15.39
N LYS A 28 -1.37 -20.52 14.69
CA LYS A 28 -1.86 -21.78 14.09
C LYS A 28 -0.82 -22.38 13.14
N ARG A 29 -0.16 -21.53 12.35
CA ARG A 29 0.91 -21.96 11.44
C ARG A 29 2.13 -22.46 12.18
N ASN A 30 2.58 -21.73 13.20
CA ASN A 30 3.72 -22.11 14.04
C ASN A 30 3.46 -23.48 14.69
N LEU A 31 2.28 -23.68 15.28
CA LEU A 31 1.87 -24.95 15.87
C LEU A 31 1.92 -26.10 14.86
N LYS A 32 1.36 -25.92 13.65
CA LYS A 32 1.42 -26.94 12.59
C LYS A 32 2.86 -27.25 12.16
N GLN A 33 3.75 -26.25 12.14
CA GLN A 33 5.16 -26.45 11.82
C GLN A 33 5.90 -27.17 12.94
N CYS A 34 5.62 -26.85 14.21
CA CYS A 34 6.13 -27.55 15.37
C CYS A 34 5.72 -29.02 15.35
N GLN A 35 4.43 -29.32 15.15
CA GLN A 35 3.95 -30.69 15.09
C GLN A 35 4.67 -31.51 14.00
N LYS A 36 4.73 -30.97 12.77
CA LYS A 36 5.44 -31.63 11.66
C LYS A 36 6.93 -31.84 11.94
N LEU A 37 7.57 -30.90 12.64
CA LEU A 37 8.97 -30.99 13.03
C LEU A 37 9.16 -32.11 14.06
N ILE A 38 8.32 -32.15 15.09
CA ILE A 38 8.34 -33.17 16.14
C ILE A 38 8.09 -34.55 15.53
N ASP A 39 7.02 -34.72 14.75
CA ASP A 39 6.69 -36.02 14.15
C ASP A 39 7.83 -36.56 13.28
N LYS A 40 8.40 -35.70 12.42
CA LYS A 40 9.50 -36.07 11.53
C LYS A 40 10.73 -36.52 12.31
N GLU A 41 11.12 -35.77 13.33
CA GLU A 41 12.34 -36.02 14.10
C GLU A 41 12.13 -37.18 15.10
N ALA A 42 10.92 -37.35 15.64
CA ALA A 42 10.55 -38.50 16.47
C ALA A 42 10.65 -39.81 15.68
N THR A 43 10.06 -39.90 14.48
CA THR A 43 10.18 -41.09 13.62
C THR A 43 11.62 -41.38 13.21
N ALA A 44 12.45 -40.34 13.04
CA ALA A 44 13.87 -40.52 12.73
C ALA A 44 14.68 -41.01 13.95
N LEU A 45 14.33 -40.55 15.15
CA LEU A 45 14.92 -40.98 16.41
C LEU A 45 14.55 -42.42 16.76
N GLU A 46 13.29 -42.82 16.62
CA GLU A 46 12.83 -44.20 16.82
C GLU A 46 13.66 -45.19 16.00
N LYS A 47 13.86 -44.91 14.71
CA LYS A 47 14.73 -45.71 13.83
C LYS A 47 16.19 -45.76 14.28
N SER A 48 16.69 -44.66 14.85
CA SER A 48 18.07 -44.59 15.35
C SER A 48 18.22 -45.41 16.64
N PHE A 49 17.21 -45.41 17.51
CA PHE A 49 17.19 -46.23 18.72
C PHE A 49 17.03 -47.72 18.40
N GLU A 50 16.18 -48.10 17.44
CA GLU A 50 16.07 -49.48 16.98
C GLU A 50 17.41 -50.04 16.45
N GLU A 51 18.18 -49.21 15.74
CA GLU A 51 19.51 -49.59 15.27
C GLU A 51 20.51 -49.69 16.42
N LEU A 52 20.47 -48.76 17.38
CA LEU A 52 21.31 -48.82 18.58
C LEU A 52 21.04 -50.10 19.38
N ASP A 53 19.77 -50.47 19.58
CA ASP A 53 19.37 -51.69 20.28
C ASP A 53 19.87 -52.97 19.57
N ARG A 54 20.07 -52.94 18.25
CA ARG A 54 20.68 -54.05 17.51
C ARG A 54 22.19 -54.08 17.72
N LEU A 55 22.86 -52.93 17.69
CA LEU A 55 24.31 -52.85 17.86
C LEU A 55 24.74 -53.28 19.27
N VAL A 56 24.06 -52.81 20.31
CA VAL A 56 24.39 -53.05 21.73
C VAL A 56 24.31 -54.54 22.13
N ARG A 57 23.60 -55.39 21.36
CA ARG A 57 23.52 -56.83 21.63
C ARG A 57 24.84 -57.58 21.40
N ASN A 58 25.77 -57.00 20.63
CA ASN A 58 27.07 -57.60 20.35
C ASN A 58 28.20 -56.69 20.88
N PRO A 59 28.99 -57.14 21.87
CA PRO A 59 30.12 -56.36 22.41
C PRO A 59 31.16 -55.94 21.38
N GLN A 60 31.25 -56.62 20.21
CA GLN A 60 32.15 -56.20 19.13
C GLN A 60 31.73 -54.87 18.48
N ASN A 61 30.50 -54.40 18.71
CA ASN A 61 29.95 -53.18 18.12
C ASN A 61 30.06 -51.96 19.05
N ASP A 62 30.80 -52.03 20.16
CA ASP A 62 30.85 -50.95 21.17
C ASP A 62 31.23 -49.59 20.56
N GLU A 63 32.23 -49.54 19.68
CA GLU A 63 32.66 -48.31 19.00
C GLU A 63 31.54 -47.73 18.10
N SER A 64 30.87 -48.60 17.32
CA SER A 64 29.76 -48.19 16.45
C SER A 64 28.52 -47.76 17.26
N SER A 65 28.26 -48.44 18.38
CA SER A 65 27.18 -48.10 19.32
C SER A 65 27.41 -46.73 19.94
N MET A 66 28.64 -46.45 20.39
CA MET A 66 29.01 -45.14 20.93
C MET A 66 28.95 -44.03 19.87
N ALA A 67 29.34 -44.30 18.63
CA ALA A 67 29.23 -43.35 17.53
C ALA A 67 27.76 -43.00 17.23
N LEU A 68 26.87 -44.00 17.13
CA LEU A 68 25.45 -43.78 16.90
C LEU A 68 24.77 -43.07 18.09
N LEU A 69 25.15 -43.41 19.32
CA LEU A 69 24.67 -42.72 20.52
C LEU A 69 25.02 -41.22 20.47
N ASN A 70 26.26 -40.88 20.11
CA ASN A 70 26.67 -39.49 19.93
C ASN A 70 25.90 -38.79 18.80
N GLU A 71 25.59 -39.49 17.70
CA GLU A 71 24.75 -38.96 16.62
C GLU A 71 23.31 -38.67 17.10
N ILE A 72 22.73 -39.57 17.90
CA ILE A 72 21.40 -39.40 18.52
C ILE A 72 21.40 -38.17 19.42
N ILE A 73 22.40 -38.01 20.29
CA ILE A 73 22.55 -36.83 21.16
C ILE A 73 22.56 -35.55 20.31
N GLN A 74 23.38 -35.50 19.26
CA GLN A 74 23.44 -34.34 18.37
C GLN A 74 22.11 -34.07 17.63
N LYS A 75 21.36 -35.11 17.24
CA LYS A 75 20.03 -34.97 16.64
C LYS A 75 19.04 -34.34 17.63
N VAL A 76 19.03 -34.81 18.88
CA VAL A 76 18.17 -34.26 19.95
C VAL A 76 18.53 -32.80 20.26
N GLU A 77 19.80 -32.46 20.41
CA GLU A 77 20.26 -31.08 20.63
C GLU A 77 19.89 -30.14 19.46
N ARG A 78 19.92 -30.64 18.22
CA ARG A 78 19.46 -29.88 17.04
C ARG A 78 17.94 -29.70 17.07
N LEU A 79 17.18 -30.72 17.46
CA LEU A 79 15.73 -30.64 17.61
C LEU A 79 15.35 -29.62 18.69
N GLU A 80 15.98 -29.68 19.87
CA GLU A 80 15.79 -28.73 20.96
C GLU A 80 16.00 -27.29 20.47
N ARG A 81 17.13 -27.00 19.82
CA ARG A 81 17.40 -25.66 19.26
C ARG A 81 16.36 -25.21 18.24
N LYS A 82 15.83 -26.11 17.41
CA LYS A 82 14.76 -25.77 16.44
C LYS A 82 13.44 -25.50 17.17
N LEU A 83 13.09 -26.28 18.18
CA LEU A 83 11.87 -26.10 18.97
C LEU A 83 11.93 -24.81 19.79
N THR A 84 13.04 -24.51 20.46
CA THR A 84 13.23 -23.26 21.20
C THR A 84 13.01 -22.03 20.31
N LYS A 85 13.51 -22.05 19.07
CA LYS A 85 13.23 -20.96 18.11
C LYS A 85 11.75 -20.80 17.80
N ARG A 86 11.01 -21.90 17.67
CA ARG A 86 9.57 -21.87 17.40
C ARG A 86 8.75 -21.46 18.62
N VAL A 87 9.16 -21.86 19.81
CA VAL A 87 8.56 -21.41 21.08
C VAL A 87 8.76 -19.90 21.26
N ASN A 88 9.94 -19.37 20.96
CA ASN A 88 10.19 -17.93 21.03
C ASN A 88 9.28 -17.14 20.07
N VAL A 89 9.05 -17.66 18.86
CA VAL A 89 8.08 -17.10 17.91
C VAL A 89 6.67 -17.09 18.51
N GLU A 90 6.24 -18.19 19.12
CA GLU A 90 4.94 -18.30 19.76
C GLU A 90 4.76 -17.27 20.88
N LEU A 91 5.76 -17.12 21.75
CA LEU A 91 5.75 -16.15 22.84
C LEU A 91 5.64 -14.71 22.33
N GLN A 92 6.35 -14.35 21.26
CA GLN A 92 6.23 -13.02 20.66
C GLN A 92 4.83 -12.74 20.11
N LEU A 93 4.20 -13.74 19.47
CA LEU A 93 2.84 -13.60 18.95
C LEU A 93 1.81 -13.47 20.08
N LEU A 94 1.96 -14.25 21.16
CA LEU A 94 1.12 -14.14 22.35
C LEU A 94 1.27 -12.78 23.04
N GLN A 95 2.48 -12.22 23.09
CA GLN A 95 2.72 -10.87 23.61
C GLN A 95 1.97 -9.80 22.82
N ARG A 96 1.92 -9.90 21.48
CA ARG A 96 1.12 -8.97 20.64
C ARG A 96 -0.37 -9.05 20.96
N ILE A 97 -0.91 -10.27 21.10
CA ILE A 97 -2.32 -10.47 21.42
C ILE A 97 -2.66 -9.92 22.81
N ASP A 98 -1.83 -10.23 23.82
CA ASP A 98 -2.00 -9.72 25.18
C ASP A 98 -1.94 -8.19 25.24
N ALA A 99 -0.99 -7.56 24.52
CA ALA A 99 -0.90 -6.11 24.42
C ALA A 99 -2.17 -5.49 23.82
N ARG A 100 -2.73 -6.09 22.76
CA ARG A 100 -3.97 -5.63 22.13
C ARG A 100 -5.19 -5.78 23.05
N ILE A 101 -5.29 -6.90 23.78
CA ILE A 101 -6.35 -7.09 24.78
C ILE A 101 -6.29 -6.00 25.84
N LYS A 102 -5.10 -5.77 26.42
CA LYS A 102 -4.88 -4.72 27.42
C LYS A 102 -5.21 -3.32 26.88
N TYR A 103 -4.87 -3.04 25.63
CA TYR A 103 -5.15 -1.75 24.97
C TYR A 103 -6.65 -1.42 24.91
N TYR A 104 -7.50 -2.40 24.57
CA TYR A 104 -8.95 -2.19 24.54
C TYR A 104 -9.61 -2.31 25.93
N GLN A 105 -9.04 -3.07 26.85
CA GLN A 105 -9.45 -3.05 28.27
C GLN A 105 -9.21 -1.67 28.89
N GLN A 106 -8.11 -1.00 28.53
CA GLN A 106 -7.83 0.37 28.96
C GLN A 106 -8.90 1.34 28.44
N LEU A 107 -9.32 1.21 27.17
CA LEU A 107 -10.41 2.01 26.61
C LEU A 107 -11.72 1.82 27.41
N ASP A 108 -12.06 0.57 27.73
CA ASP A 108 -13.25 0.24 28.52
C ASP A 108 -13.22 0.90 29.91
N GLN A 109 -12.09 0.80 30.61
CA GLN A 109 -11.91 1.45 31.91
C GLN A 109 -12.01 2.99 31.83
N ILE A 110 -11.44 3.61 30.80
CA ILE A 110 -11.51 5.07 30.58
C ILE A 110 -12.96 5.50 30.32
N LYS A 111 -13.72 4.72 29.55
CA LYS A 111 -15.13 5.01 29.28
C LYS A 111 -16.01 4.85 30.52
N GLN A 112 -15.75 3.82 31.32
CA GLN A 112 -16.46 3.60 32.59
C GLN A 112 -16.18 4.70 33.61
N SER A 113 -14.97 5.27 33.64
CA SER A 113 -14.63 6.37 34.55
C SER A 113 -15.17 7.73 34.11
N GLY A 114 -15.52 7.89 32.83
CA GLY A 114 -15.95 9.18 32.26
C GLY A 114 -14.83 10.22 32.14
N ASP A 115 -13.56 9.81 32.25
CA ASP A 115 -12.40 10.70 32.15
C ASP A 115 -12.16 11.14 30.69
N ARG A 116 -12.61 12.36 30.38
CA ARG A 116 -12.51 12.92 29.03
C ARG A 116 -11.06 13.17 28.60
N ASN A 117 -10.15 13.51 29.50
CA ASN A 117 -8.76 13.81 29.13
C ASN A 117 -8.04 12.52 28.73
N ARG A 118 -8.20 11.46 29.54
CA ARG A 118 -7.66 10.13 29.19
C ARG A 118 -8.28 9.57 27.91
N LEU A 119 -9.56 9.84 27.66
CA LEU A 119 -10.21 9.44 26.41
C LEU A 119 -9.57 10.12 25.19
N LEU A 120 -9.26 11.42 25.29
CA LEU A 120 -8.57 12.16 24.23
C LEU A 120 -7.15 11.62 24.00
N GLU A 121 -6.41 11.32 25.08
CA GLU A 121 -5.08 10.70 25.00
C GLU A 121 -5.12 9.32 24.31
N TRP A 122 -6.12 8.49 24.63
CA TRP A 122 -6.31 7.20 23.97
C TRP A 122 -6.58 7.38 22.47
N TYR A 123 -7.42 8.34 22.09
CA TYR A 123 -7.69 8.64 20.68
C TYR A 123 -6.47 9.20 19.93
N GLN A 124 -5.63 9.98 20.59
CA GLN A 124 -4.34 10.40 20.03
C GLN A 124 -3.41 9.19 19.83
N SER A 125 -3.32 8.29 20.80
CA SER A 125 -2.58 7.02 20.66
C SER A 125 -3.10 6.18 19.48
N TYR A 126 -4.41 6.04 19.35
CA TYR A 126 -5.02 5.31 18.22
C TYR A 126 -4.73 5.99 16.88
N THR A 127 -4.76 7.33 16.84
CA THR A 127 -4.37 8.10 15.64
C THR A 127 -2.91 7.85 15.27
N ASN A 128 -2.00 7.83 16.27
CA ASN A 128 -0.59 7.54 16.04
C ASN A 128 -0.37 6.10 15.51
N LEU A 129 -1.18 5.14 15.96
CA LEU A 129 -1.18 3.77 15.42
C LEU A 129 -1.56 3.75 13.93
N LEU A 130 -2.61 4.50 13.54
CA LEU A 130 -3.06 4.60 12.15
C LEU A 130 -2.04 5.29 11.24
N ILE A 131 -1.39 6.35 11.75
CA ILE A 131 -0.28 7.02 11.06
C ILE A 131 0.89 6.04 10.87
N SER A 132 1.23 5.30 11.92
CA SER A 132 2.31 4.30 11.89
C SER A 132 2.03 3.20 10.87
N ASP A 133 0.80 2.66 10.81
CA ASP A 133 0.39 1.67 9.81
C ASP A 133 0.50 2.23 8.39
N TYR A 134 -0.05 3.42 8.14
CA TYR A 134 0.01 4.08 6.84
C TYR A 134 1.45 4.32 6.37
N LEU A 135 2.30 4.89 7.23
CA LEU A 135 3.70 5.12 6.91
C LEU A 135 4.44 3.80 6.69
N THR A 136 4.18 2.77 7.49
CA THR A 136 4.82 1.47 7.33
C THR A 136 4.51 0.87 5.97
N ARG A 137 3.25 0.93 5.53
CA ARG A 137 2.78 0.41 4.23
C ARG A 137 3.28 1.22 3.05
N ASN A 138 3.26 2.55 3.16
CA ASN A 138 3.41 3.45 2.00
C ASN A 138 4.77 4.16 1.93
N SER A 139 5.71 3.87 2.83
CA SER A 139 7.07 4.43 2.74
C SER A 139 7.79 3.91 1.49
N MET A 140 7.83 4.74 0.45
CA MET A 140 8.73 4.57 -0.70
C MET A 140 10.10 5.15 -0.35
N TYR A 141 10.87 4.48 0.50
CA TYR A 141 12.26 4.91 0.66
C TYR A 141 13.12 4.27 -0.43
N GLU A 142 13.60 5.11 -1.34
CA GLU A 142 14.71 4.83 -2.25
C GLU A 142 15.99 4.96 -1.44
N GLY A 143 16.72 3.86 -1.26
CA GLY A 143 18.08 3.98 -0.75
C GLY A 143 18.89 4.81 -1.75
N GLU A 144 19.74 5.71 -1.28
CA GLU A 144 20.58 6.57 -2.12
C GLU A 144 21.46 5.81 -3.13
N ASP A 145 21.60 4.49 -2.98
CA ASP A 145 22.29 3.63 -3.94
C ASP A 145 21.60 3.52 -5.32
N ASP A 146 20.34 3.98 -5.48
CA ASP A 146 19.62 3.93 -6.76
C ASP A 146 19.58 5.26 -7.55
N ILE A 147 20.14 6.37 -7.05
CA ILE A 147 20.17 7.66 -7.80
C ILE A 147 21.17 7.63 -8.99
N SER A 148 21.93 6.55 -9.17
CA SER A 148 22.81 6.36 -10.33
C SER A 148 22.21 5.48 -11.44
N CYS A 149 20.98 5.73 -11.89
CA CYS A 149 20.54 5.15 -13.18
C CYS A 149 19.63 6.07 -13.99
N SER A 150 20.21 6.58 -15.07
CA SER A 150 19.54 7.14 -16.23
C SER A 150 18.46 6.20 -16.80
N SER A 151 17.21 6.62 -16.74
CA SER A 151 16.05 6.36 -17.63
C SER A 151 15.80 4.98 -18.27
N THR A 152 16.47 3.90 -17.86
CA THR A 152 16.15 2.54 -18.28
C THR A 152 16.49 1.57 -17.13
N PRO A 153 15.55 0.73 -16.66
CA PRO A 153 15.85 -0.29 -15.68
C PRO A 153 16.96 -1.20 -16.22
N PRO A 154 18.06 -1.44 -15.47
CA PRO A 154 19.07 -2.40 -15.87
C PRO A 154 18.43 -3.81 -16.00
N PRO A 155 18.97 -4.71 -16.85
CA PRO A 155 18.40 -6.03 -17.04
C PRO A 155 18.33 -6.79 -15.70
N ALA A 156 17.16 -7.37 -15.43
CA ALA A 156 16.81 -8.09 -14.21
C ALA A 156 17.92 -9.05 -13.75
N ARG A 157 18.39 -8.88 -12.51
CA ARG A 157 19.40 -9.75 -11.90
C ARG A 157 18.74 -11.00 -11.33
N LEU A 158 18.93 -12.15 -12.00
CA LEU A 158 18.58 -13.47 -11.47
C LEU A 158 19.59 -13.91 -10.39
N LYS A 159 19.67 -13.24 -9.24
CA LYS A 159 20.50 -13.65 -8.11
C LYS A 159 19.67 -14.44 -7.10
N ARG A 160 19.92 -15.75 -7.04
CA ARG A 160 19.33 -16.64 -6.04
C ARG A 160 20.20 -16.64 -4.77
N LYS A 161 20.00 -15.68 -3.86
CA LYS A 161 20.46 -15.84 -2.46
C LYS A 161 19.30 -16.44 -1.67
N LEU A 162 19.48 -17.67 -1.17
CA LEU A 162 18.53 -18.31 -0.27
C LEU A 162 18.48 -17.51 1.04
N SER A 163 17.45 -16.70 1.26
CA SER A 163 17.03 -16.31 2.61
C SER A 163 15.54 -16.60 2.76
N SER A 164 15.22 -17.55 3.62
CA SER A 164 13.84 -17.98 3.87
C SER A 164 13.06 -16.88 4.58
N ALA A 165 11.87 -16.54 4.07
CA ALA A 165 10.98 -15.54 4.64
C ALA A 165 10.49 -15.96 6.05
N SER A 166 10.34 -17.27 6.29
CA SER A 166 9.96 -17.78 7.61
C SER A 166 11.02 -17.57 8.72
N SER A 167 12.26 -17.17 8.38
CA SER A 167 13.28 -16.81 9.39
C SER A 167 13.18 -15.35 9.86
N GLN A 168 12.38 -14.52 9.19
CA GLN A 168 12.39 -13.07 9.44
C GLN A 168 11.72 -12.64 10.74
N LEU A 169 10.78 -13.44 11.24
CA LEU A 169 10.24 -13.23 12.59
C LEU A 169 11.32 -13.41 13.69
N THR A 170 12.38 -14.19 13.40
CA THR A 170 13.52 -14.37 14.32
C THR A 170 14.72 -13.49 14.03
N THR A 171 14.87 -12.97 12.80
CA THR A 171 16.01 -12.08 12.46
C THR A 171 15.71 -10.60 12.72
N ALA A 172 14.44 -10.18 12.76
CA ALA A 172 14.09 -8.81 13.13
C ALA A 172 14.52 -8.40 14.56
N THR A 173 14.84 -9.36 15.42
CA THR A 173 15.34 -9.12 16.80
C THR A 173 16.81 -9.51 17.01
N SER A 174 17.50 -10.03 15.99
CA SER A 174 18.93 -10.33 16.12
C SER A 174 19.75 -9.07 15.82
N ASN A 175 20.49 -8.58 16.80
CA ASN A 175 21.36 -7.39 16.71
C ASN A 175 22.47 -7.45 15.63
N ASN A 176 22.52 -8.49 14.80
CA ASN A 176 23.59 -8.77 13.83
C ASN A 176 23.12 -8.88 12.38
N ASP A 177 22.00 -8.25 11.99
CA ASP A 177 21.67 -8.08 10.56
C ASP A 177 22.55 -6.94 9.97
N PRO A 178 23.41 -7.19 8.96
CA PRO A 178 24.27 -6.16 8.37
C PRO A 178 23.51 -5.09 7.58
N ASP A 179 22.19 -5.20 7.42
CA ASP A 179 21.35 -4.21 6.73
C ASP A 179 20.84 -3.11 7.69
N ARG A 180 21.76 -2.47 8.41
CA ARG A 180 21.48 -1.33 9.29
C ARG A 180 21.16 -0.04 8.54
N SER A 181 21.21 0.00 7.20
CA SER A 181 21.21 1.27 6.48
C SER A 181 19.84 1.85 6.16
N HIS A 182 18.72 1.18 6.42
CA HIS A 182 17.42 1.83 6.18
C HIS A 182 16.27 1.39 7.09
N VAL A 183 16.03 2.15 8.16
CA VAL A 183 14.87 1.96 9.05
C VAL A 183 13.63 2.54 8.36
N ASN A 184 12.53 1.77 8.31
CA ASN A 184 11.26 2.28 7.82
C ASN A 184 10.73 3.36 8.79
N PRO A 185 10.40 4.58 8.32
CA PRO A 185 10.03 5.69 9.20
C PRO A 185 8.72 5.44 9.95
N GLY A 186 7.80 4.65 9.37
CA GLY A 186 6.59 4.21 10.07
C GLY A 186 6.90 3.30 11.25
N VAL A 187 7.90 2.42 11.13
CA VAL A 187 8.34 1.53 12.21
C VAL A 187 9.11 2.30 13.29
N GLU A 188 9.92 3.27 12.89
CA GLU A 188 10.59 4.16 13.84
C GLU A 188 9.58 4.95 14.67
N TYR A 189 8.60 5.57 14.00
CA TYR A 189 7.53 6.29 14.67
C TYR A 189 6.71 5.38 15.59
N LEU A 190 6.32 4.19 15.12
CA LEU A 190 5.59 3.19 15.91
C LEU A 190 6.31 2.85 17.24
N LYS A 191 7.62 2.61 17.18
CA LYS A 191 8.45 2.29 18.34
C LYS A 191 8.62 3.49 19.27
N GLN A 192 8.80 4.69 18.72
CA GLN A 192 8.89 5.92 19.51
C GLN A 192 7.60 6.16 20.32
N GLN A 193 6.44 5.79 19.76
CA GLN A 193 5.15 5.88 20.43
C GLN A 193 4.86 4.71 21.39
N GLY A 194 5.72 3.68 21.44
CA GLY A 194 5.50 2.49 22.27
C GLY A 194 4.31 1.63 21.81
N LEU A 195 4.00 1.62 20.51
CA LEU A 195 2.83 0.94 19.94
C LEU A 195 3.23 -0.29 19.10
N ASP A 196 4.48 -0.74 19.18
CA ASP A 196 5.06 -1.76 18.31
C ASP A 196 4.42 -3.16 18.46
N LEU A 197 3.82 -3.46 19.62
CA LEU A 197 3.06 -4.69 19.83
C LEU A 197 1.63 -4.63 19.28
N LEU A 198 1.14 -3.45 18.91
CA LEU A 198 -0.22 -3.27 18.39
C LEU A 198 -0.31 -3.42 16.87
N LEU A 199 0.82 -3.35 16.15
CA LEU A 199 0.88 -3.46 14.69
C LEU A 199 1.83 -4.59 14.26
N ASP A 200 1.37 -5.48 13.39
CA ASP A 200 2.19 -6.55 12.78
C ASP A 200 3.11 -5.99 11.67
N TYR A 201 3.97 -5.02 12.03
CA TYR A 201 4.78 -4.27 11.06
C TYR A 201 5.75 -5.15 10.28
N ASP A 202 6.23 -6.26 10.84
CA ASP A 202 7.11 -7.23 10.17
C ASP A 202 6.43 -7.89 8.96
N ILE A 203 5.12 -8.15 9.06
CA ILE A 203 4.32 -8.69 7.96
C ILE A 203 4.16 -7.65 6.85
N LEU A 204 3.98 -6.37 7.21
CA LEU A 204 3.89 -5.27 6.26
C LEU A 204 5.22 -5.03 5.54
N LEU A 205 6.33 -4.96 6.28
CA LEU A 205 7.67 -4.80 5.73
C LEU A 205 8.06 -5.94 4.78
N THR A 206 7.69 -7.18 5.12
CA THR A 206 7.92 -8.34 4.24
C THR A 206 7.19 -8.17 2.91
N THR A 207 5.95 -7.70 2.95
CA THR A 207 5.14 -7.41 1.75
C THR A 207 5.79 -6.34 0.90
N ASN A 208 6.18 -5.23 1.52
CA ASN A 208 6.79 -4.09 0.83
C ASN A 208 8.11 -4.47 0.19
N ARG A 209 8.92 -5.26 0.89
CA ARG A 209 10.18 -5.78 0.36
C ARG A 209 9.94 -6.61 -0.91
N ILE A 210 9.02 -7.58 -0.86
CA ILE A 210 8.73 -8.42 -2.04
C ILE A 210 8.18 -7.55 -3.18
N SER A 211 7.26 -6.63 -2.87
CA SER A 211 6.65 -5.74 -3.87
C SER A 211 7.69 -4.83 -4.54
N LYS A 212 8.61 -4.25 -3.77
CA LYS A 212 9.71 -3.41 -4.28
C LYS A 212 10.66 -4.23 -5.16
N GLN A 213 11.01 -5.45 -4.73
CA GLN A 213 11.86 -6.33 -5.53
C GLN A 213 11.20 -6.71 -6.86
N LEU A 214 9.88 -6.90 -6.88
CA LEU A 214 9.14 -7.17 -8.13
C LEU A 214 9.05 -5.95 -9.04
N THR A 215 8.70 -4.78 -8.49
CA THR A 215 8.33 -3.60 -9.29
C THR A 215 9.50 -2.72 -9.69
N ILE A 216 10.54 -2.62 -8.85
CA ILE A 216 11.71 -1.77 -9.11
C ILE A 216 12.88 -2.60 -9.64
N ASN A 217 13.19 -3.70 -8.94
CA ASN A 217 14.40 -4.48 -9.22
C ASN A 217 14.18 -5.63 -10.22
N HIS A 218 12.91 -5.93 -10.55
CA HIS A 218 12.52 -7.06 -11.39
C HIS A 218 13.11 -8.40 -10.90
N GLU A 219 13.12 -8.63 -9.58
CA GLU A 219 13.63 -9.84 -8.94
C GLU A 219 12.50 -10.77 -8.45
N LEU A 220 12.47 -12.01 -8.97
CA LEU A 220 11.44 -13.01 -8.62
C LEU A 220 11.79 -13.87 -7.39
N GLY A 221 13.05 -13.87 -6.94
CA GLY A 221 13.53 -14.76 -5.87
C GLY A 221 12.67 -14.73 -4.61
N PRO A 222 12.49 -13.55 -3.98
CA PRO A 222 11.66 -13.40 -2.78
C PRO A 222 10.21 -13.85 -2.95
N LEU A 223 9.61 -13.57 -4.12
CA LEU A 223 8.25 -14.01 -4.44
C LEU A 223 8.16 -15.54 -4.55
N LEU A 224 9.10 -16.17 -5.27
CA LEU A 224 9.13 -17.62 -5.46
C LEU A 224 9.33 -18.36 -4.15
N ASP A 225 10.17 -17.84 -3.25
CA ASP A 225 10.33 -18.38 -1.91
C ASP A 225 9.03 -18.27 -1.10
N TRP A 226 8.35 -17.12 -1.17
CA TRP A 226 7.04 -16.96 -0.52
C TRP A 226 5.99 -17.92 -1.11
N ILE A 227 5.94 -18.11 -2.43
CA ILE A 227 5.03 -19.07 -3.08
C ILE A 227 5.29 -20.49 -2.58
N LYS A 228 6.56 -20.90 -2.50
CA LYS A 228 6.96 -22.21 -1.99
C LYS A 228 6.51 -22.42 -0.54
N GLU A 229 6.70 -21.42 0.31
CA GLU A 229 6.31 -21.47 1.72
C GLU A 229 4.79 -21.54 1.93
N ASN A 230 4.01 -20.99 0.99
CA ASN A 230 2.55 -20.83 1.08
C ASN A 230 1.78 -21.66 0.03
N ALA A 231 2.42 -22.68 -0.57
CA ALA A 231 1.86 -23.48 -1.66
C ALA A 231 0.51 -24.14 -1.32
N THR A 232 0.32 -24.58 -0.07
CA THR A 232 -0.95 -25.19 0.37
C THR A 232 -2.10 -24.19 0.36
N TYR A 233 -1.85 -22.95 0.78
CA TYR A 233 -2.84 -21.88 0.76
C TYR A 233 -3.19 -21.49 -0.69
N LEU A 234 -2.18 -21.32 -1.54
CA LEU A 234 -2.36 -20.96 -2.94
C LEU A 234 -3.13 -22.04 -3.73
N LYS A 235 -2.91 -23.33 -3.40
CA LYS A 235 -3.68 -24.43 -3.99
C LYS A 235 -5.15 -24.39 -3.56
N HIS A 236 -5.44 -24.10 -2.28
CA HIS A 236 -6.82 -24.00 -1.80
C HIS A 236 -7.56 -22.82 -2.44
N THR A 237 -6.89 -21.69 -2.64
CA THR A 237 -7.48 -20.51 -3.30
C THR A 237 -7.45 -20.58 -4.83
N SER A 238 -6.94 -21.68 -5.41
CA SER A 238 -6.78 -21.85 -6.86
C SER A 238 -6.06 -20.69 -7.53
N SER A 239 -5.03 -20.15 -6.87
CA SER A 239 -4.29 -18.97 -7.33
C SER A 239 -3.39 -19.27 -8.53
N MET A 240 -3.43 -18.42 -9.55
CA MET A 240 -2.53 -18.46 -10.72
C MET A 240 -1.15 -17.85 -10.46
N LEU A 241 -0.90 -17.34 -9.24
CA LEU A 241 0.33 -16.63 -8.91
C LEU A 241 1.60 -17.45 -9.14
N GLU A 242 1.57 -18.76 -8.83
CA GLU A 242 2.73 -19.63 -9.09
C GLU A 242 3.03 -19.73 -10.59
N PHE A 243 1.99 -19.88 -11.41
CA PHE A 243 2.13 -19.96 -12.85
C PHE A 243 2.72 -18.67 -13.42
N GLU A 244 2.13 -17.52 -13.10
CA GLU A 244 2.56 -16.22 -13.64
C GLU A 244 3.99 -15.86 -13.18
N ALA A 245 4.36 -16.15 -11.93
CA ALA A 245 5.72 -15.92 -11.45
C ALA A 245 6.76 -16.78 -12.19
N ARG A 246 6.46 -18.07 -12.43
CA ARG A 246 7.33 -18.97 -13.19
C ARG A 246 7.35 -18.63 -14.67
N PHE A 247 6.25 -18.12 -15.21
CA PHE A 247 6.21 -17.66 -16.59
C PHE A 247 7.04 -16.39 -16.76
N GLN A 248 7.00 -15.46 -15.80
CA GLN A 248 7.90 -14.31 -15.80
C GLN A 248 9.36 -14.75 -15.70
N GLU A 249 9.69 -15.73 -14.83
CA GLU A 249 11.05 -16.28 -14.73
C GLU A 249 11.55 -16.83 -16.07
N TYR A 250 10.68 -17.58 -16.77
CA TYR A 250 10.96 -18.07 -18.12
C TYR A 250 11.20 -16.93 -19.12
N ILE A 251 10.32 -15.92 -19.15
CA ILE A 251 10.43 -14.76 -20.04
C ILE A 251 11.76 -14.04 -19.82
N GLU A 252 12.19 -13.83 -18.56
CA GLU A 252 13.45 -13.17 -18.26
C GLU A 252 14.65 -13.97 -18.76
N TYR A 253 14.66 -15.32 -18.63
CA TYR A 253 15.71 -16.14 -19.25
C TYR A 253 15.73 -16.02 -20.78
N VAL A 254 14.56 -15.97 -21.42
CA VAL A 254 14.46 -15.79 -22.88
C VAL A 254 14.94 -14.40 -23.31
N LYS A 255 14.61 -13.34 -22.54
CA LYS A 255 15.09 -11.96 -22.78
C LYS A 255 16.61 -11.89 -22.82
N VAL A 256 17.31 -12.57 -21.91
CA VAL A 256 18.79 -12.62 -21.90
C VAL A 256 19.39 -13.70 -22.82
N GLU A 257 18.57 -14.41 -23.60
CA GLU A 257 18.99 -15.50 -24.52
C GLU A 257 19.69 -16.68 -23.83
N ASP A 258 19.46 -16.86 -22.52
CA ASP A 258 19.90 -18.06 -21.79
C ASP A 258 18.89 -19.19 -22.01
N TYR A 259 18.88 -19.73 -23.22
CA TYR A 259 17.91 -20.74 -23.64
C TYR A 259 18.01 -22.04 -22.83
N SER A 260 19.20 -22.38 -22.32
CA SER A 260 19.40 -23.56 -21.47
C SER A 260 18.58 -23.45 -20.17
N LYS A 261 18.68 -22.31 -19.47
CA LYS A 261 17.90 -22.07 -18.26
C LYS A 261 16.41 -21.86 -18.56
N ALA A 262 16.07 -21.21 -19.68
CA ALA A 262 14.68 -21.06 -20.10
C ALA A 262 14.01 -22.44 -20.32
N ILE A 263 14.65 -23.34 -21.07
CA ILE A 263 14.15 -24.71 -21.32
C ILE A 263 14.02 -25.48 -20.00
N THR A 264 15.02 -25.38 -19.12
CA THR A 264 14.97 -26.03 -17.80
C THR A 264 13.79 -25.50 -16.98
N CYS A 265 13.59 -24.18 -16.91
CA CYS A 265 12.46 -23.59 -16.20
C CYS A 265 11.12 -24.04 -16.77
N PHE A 266 10.98 -24.06 -18.11
CA PHE A 266 9.77 -24.53 -18.77
C PHE A 266 9.45 -25.98 -18.39
N GLN A 267 10.43 -26.88 -18.53
CA GLN A 267 10.26 -28.32 -18.27
C GLN A 267 9.99 -28.62 -16.79
N THR A 268 10.66 -27.92 -15.88
CA THR A 268 10.57 -28.21 -14.43
C THR A 268 9.37 -27.54 -13.76
N HIS A 269 8.98 -26.34 -14.19
CA HIS A 269 8.00 -25.52 -13.48
C HIS A 269 6.71 -25.26 -14.27
N LEU A 270 6.77 -25.11 -15.60
CA LEU A 270 5.59 -24.72 -16.40
C LEU A 270 4.79 -25.91 -16.92
N VAL A 271 5.43 -27.03 -17.28
CA VAL A 271 4.75 -28.21 -17.85
C VAL A 271 3.60 -28.73 -16.98
N LYS A 272 3.68 -28.62 -15.65
CA LYS A 272 2.58 -29.02 -14.74
C LYS A 272 1.28 -28.23 -14.96
N PHE A 273 1.35 -27.06 -15.60
CA PHE A 273 0.20 -26.21 -15.93
C PHE A 273 -0.30 -26.42 -17.37
N LEU A 274 0.20 -27.42 -18.10
CA LEU A 274 -0.17 -27.66 -19.51
C LEU A 274 -1.68 -27.77 -19.74
N TYR A 275 -2.40 -28.43 -18.83
CA TYR A 275 -3.85 -28.57 -18.94
C TYR A 275 -4.62 -27.33 -18.47
N SER A 276 -4.02 -26.54 -17.58
CA SER A 276 -4.66 -25.33 -17.03
C SER A 276 -4.49 -24.12 -17.95
N ASN A 277 -3.29 -23.93 -18.52
CA ASN A 277 -2.91 -22.74 -19.28
C ASN A 277 -2.27 -23.10 -20.65
N PRO A 278 -2.93 -23.91 -21.51
CA PRO A 278 -2.32 -24.41 -22.74
C PRO A 278 -1.91 -23.30 -23.73
N LEU A 279 -2.71 -22.24 -23.83
CA LEU A 279 -2.47 -21.13 -24.75
C LEU A 279 -1.22 -20.33 -24.34
N ASP A 280 -1.05 -20.06 -23.05
CA ASP A 280 0.12 -19.37 -22.52
C ASP A 280 1.40 -20.19 -22.70
N LEU A 281 1.33 -21.52 -22.50
CA LEU A 281 2.48 -22.40 -22.74
C LEU A 281 2.84 -22.48 -24.23
N GLN A 282 1.85 -22.48 -25.13
CA GLN A 282 2.09 -22.38 -26.56
C GLN A 282 2.73 -21.03 -26.92
N GLN A 283 2.28 -19.94 -26.28
CA GLN A 283 2.85 -18.61 -26.47
C GLN A 283 4.28 -18.53 -25.93
N ALA A 284 4.58 -19.16 -24.79
CA ALA A 284 5.93 -19.28 -24.24
C ALA A 284 6.86 -20.01 -25.22
N ALA A 285 6.43 -21.18 -25.73
CA ALA A 285 7.19 -21.93 -26.74
C ALA A 285 7.40 -21.10 -28.03
N GLY A 286 6.39 -20.35 -28.46
CA GLY A 286 6.51 -19.42 -29.59
C GLY A 286 7.48 -18.27 -29.32
N LEU A 287 7.48 -17.70 -28.11
CA LEU A 287 8.38 -16.61 -27.73
C LEU A 287 9.84 -17.03 -27.88
N LEU A 288 10.20 -18.27 -27.54
CA LEU A 288 11.55 -18.80 -27.74
C LEU A 288 12.01 -18.73 -29.21
N VAL A 289 11.08 -18.96 -30.14
CA VAL A 289 11.34 -18.90 -31.58
C VAL A 289 11.41 -17.45 -32.08
N PHE A 290 10.49 -16.61 -31.61
CA PHE A 290 10.32 -15.25 -32.13
C PHE A 290 11.09 -14.17 -31.36
N ILE A 291 11.77 -14.48 -30.26
CA ILE A 291 12.45 -13.47 -29.42
C ILE A 291 13.41 -12.57 -30.20
N LYS A 292 14.16 -13.14 -31.16
CA LYS A 292 15.08 -12.36 -31.99
C LYS A 292 14.34 -11.37 -32.89
N ALA A 293 13.20 -11.78 -33.45
CA ALA A 293 12.32 -10.91 -34.22
C ALA A 293 11.61 -9.87 -33.33
N CYS A 294 11.24 -10.23 -32.10
CA CYS A 294 10.69 -9.27 -31.14
C CYS A 294 11.70 -8.17 -30.80
N LYS A 295 12.94 -8.55 -30.48
CA LYS A 295 14.03 -7.61 -30.18
C LYS A 295 14.32 -6.66 -31.34
N SER A 296 14.31 -7.15 -32.59
CA SER A 296 14.51 -6.28 -33.76
C SER A 296 13.37 -5.29 -33.99
N ASN A 297 12.15 -5.61 -33.53
CA ASN A 297 10.96 -4.77 -33.68
C ASN A 297 10.66 -3.91 -32.45
N ILE A 298 11.45 -4.00 -31.36
CA ILE A 298 11.14 -3.32 -30.09
C ILE A 298 11.08 -1.79 -30.23
N SER A 299 11.93 -1.20 -31.07
CA SER A 299 11.91 0.23 -31.35
C SER A 299 10.66 0.70 -32.10
N SER A 300 9.96 -0.21 -32.79
CA SER A 300 8.76 0.10 -33.58
C SER A 300 7.45 -0.24 -32.85
N TYR A 301 7.54 -0.92 -31.69
CA TYR A 301 6.37 -1.36 -30.96
C TYR A 301 5.84 -0.23 -30.09
N VAL A 302 4.57 0.11 -30.31
CA VAL A 302 3.80 0.99 -29.42
C VAL A 302 2.96 0.08 -28.53
N PRO A 303 3.21 0.02 -27.20
CA PRO A 303 2.35 -0.70 -26.28
C PRO A 303 0.91 -0.19 -26.36
N THR A 304 -0.07 -1.06 -26.09
CA THR A 304 -1.46 -0.65 -25.96
C THR A 304 -1.57 0.48 -24.92
N PRO A 305 -2.15 1.64 -25.23
CA PRO A 305 -2.23 2.75 -24.27
C PRO A 305 -3.07 2.38 -23.04
N ARG A 306 -2.75 2.96 -21.87
CA ARG A 306 -3.55 2.77 -20.64
C ARG A 306 -5.00 3.22 -20.86
N HIS A 307 -5.96 2.67 -20.12
CA HIS A 307 -7.34 3.18 -20.13
C HIS A 307 -7.40 4.69 -19.85
N GLU A 308 -6.52 5.22 -19.00
CA GLU A 308 -6.38 6.64 -18.70
C GLU A 308 -5.80 7.45 -19.88
N GLU A 309 -4.89 6.87 -20.66
CA GLU A 309 -4.32 7.48 -21.86
C GLU A 309 -5.35 7.51 -23.01
N ILE A 310 -6.20 6.48 -23.11
CA ILE A 310 -7.33 6.41 -24.06
C ILE A 310 -8.33 7.55 -23.79
N VAL A 311 -8.62 7.86 -22.52
CA VAL A 311 -9.49 9.00 -22.16
C VAL A 311 -8.85 10.35 -22.53
N LYS A 312 -7.52 10.48 -22.43
CA LYS A 312 -6.82 11.68 -22.90
C LYS A 312 -6.78 11.79 -24.43
N GLN A 313 -6.79 10.68 -25.16
CA GLN A 313 -6.78 10.66 -26.63
C GLN A 313 -8.16 10.96 -27.26
N GLN A 314 -9.25 10.84 -26.51
CA GLN A 314 -10.60 11.20 -26.97
C GLN A 314 -10.72 12.65 -27.47
N THR A 315 -9.87 13.56 -26.96
CA THR A 315 -9.88 14.98 -27.34
C THR A 315 -9.11 15.28 -28.65
N LEU A 316 -8.39 14.30 -29.21
CA LEU A 316 -7.51 14.48 -30.39
C LEU A 316 -8.05 13.86 -31.69
N LEU A 317 -9.26 13.26 -31.69
CA LEU A 317 -9.85 12.63 -32.87
C LEU A 317 -10.40 13.69 -33.85
N GLN A 318 -9.64 14.06 -34.89
CA GLN A 318 -10.03 15.10 -35.86
C GLN A 318 -10.30 14.57 -37.26
N SER A 319 -9.65 13.48 -37.66
CA SER A 319 -9.76 12.90 -38.99
C SER A 319 -10.46 11.53 -38.97
N LYS A 320 -11.02 11.13 -40.12
CA LYS A 320 -11.56 9.78 -40.31
C LYS A 320 -10.52 8.72 -39.94
N GLU A 321 -9.25 8.93 -40.27
CA GLU A 321 -8.16 8.00 -39.95
C GLU A 321 -7.91 7.88 -38.45
N ASP A 322 -8.07 8.97 -37.69
CA ASP A 322 -7.98 8.97 -36.22
C ASP A 322 -9.11 8.12 -35.62
N PHE A 323 -10.34 8.26 -36.12
CA PHE A 323 -11.47 7.41 -35.68
C PHE A 323 -11.23 5.93 -36.00
N TRP A 324 -10.73 5.61 -37.19
CA TRP A 324 -10.46 4.22 -37.58
C TRP A 324 -9.33 3.58 -36.76
N SER A 325 -8.25 4.32 -36.52
CA SER A 325 -7.14 3.86 -35.67
C SER A 325 -7.57 3.67 -34.21
N PHE A 326 -8.44 4.55 -33.68
CA PHE A 326 -8.97 4.45 -32.31
C PHE A 326 -9.90 3.25 -32.11
N PHE A 327 -10.88 3.04 -33.00
CA PHE A 327 -11.87 1.95 -32.82
C PHE A 327 -11.36 0.57 -33.24
N PHE A 328 -10.45 0.51 -34.22
CA PHE A 328 -10.06 -0.78 -34.84
C PHE A 328 -8.57 -1.12 -34.70
N LEU A 329 -7.75 -0.23 -34.10
CA LEU A 329 -6.30 -0.42 -33.88
C LEU A 329 -5.53 -0.88 -35.14
N LYS A 330 -6.08 -0.60 -36.33
CA LYS A 330 -5.55 -0.97 -37.65
C LYS A 330 -5.86 0.13 -38.67
N LEU A 331 -4.81 0.73 -39.23
CA LEU A 331 -4.92 1.68 -40.33
C LEU A 331 -5.25 0.93 -41.64
N PRO A 332 -6.16 1.44 -42.50
CA PRO A 332 -6.42 0.84 -43.81
C PRO A 332 -5.16 0.80 -44.67
N LYS A 333 -4.87 -0.33 -45.31
CA LYS A 333 -3.77 -0.50 -46.27
C LYS A 333 -4.04 0.33 -47.53
N SER A 334 -3.68 1.60 -47.49
CA SER A 334 -3.64 2.47 -48.67
C SER A 334 -2.41 2.14 -49.52
N SER A 335 -2.66 1.43 -50.63
CA SER A 335 -1.94 1.46 -51.91
C SER A 335 -0.45 1.82 -51.90
N LYS A 336 0.42 0.80 -51.78
CA LYS A 336 1.66 0.76 -52.58
C LYS A 336 1.80 -0.60 -53.24
N LYS A 337 1.72 -0.56 -54.57
CA LYS A 337 2.01 -1.64 -55.52
C LYS A 337 3.53 -1.85 -55.63
N ASP A 338 3.88 -3.04 -56.11
CA ASP A 338 5.17 -3.46 -56.67
C ASP A 338 6.32 -3.68 -55.67
N HIS A 339 7.18 -4.70 -55.77
CA HIS A 339 7.60 -5.54 -56.89
C HIS A 339 7.90 -6.99 -56.44
N LYS A 340 7.79 -7.92 -57.39
CA LYS A 340 8.37 -9.27 -57.39
C LYS A 340 9.90 -9.20 -57.22
N THR A 341 10.49 -10.04 -56.37
CA THR A 341 11.80 -10.66 -56.62
C THR A 341 12.03 -11.92 -55.79
N ASN A 342 12.60 -12.91 -56.49
CA ASN A 342 13.08 -14.24 -56.12
C ASN A 342 13.83 -14.39 -54.79
N ILE A 343 13.52 -15.52 -54.13
CA ILE A 343 14.40 -16.51 -53.46
C ILE A 343 15.58 -15.96 -52.66
N GLU A 344 15.38 -15.85 -51.35
CA GLU A 344 16.23 -16.40 -50.30
C GLU A 344 15.42 -16.28 -49.00
N VAL A 345 15.23 -17.37 -48.25
CA VAL A 345 14.45 -17.40 -47.00
C VAL A 345 15.20 -16.59 -45.94
N LYS A 346 15.11 -15.26 -46.05
CA LYS A 346 15.50 -14.34 -44.99
C LYS A 346 14.41 -14.42 -43.94
N ASN A 347 14.82 -14.60 -42.68
CA ASN A 347 14.00 -14.72 -41.47
C ASN A 347 12.88 -13.65 -41.30
N ASN A 348 12.79 -12.65 -42.19
CA ASN A 348 11.81 -11.58 -42.17
C ASN A 348 10.42 -11.95 -42.74
N GLU A 349 10.28 -12.94 -43.62
CA GLU A 349 8.95 -13.28 -44.16
C GLU A 349 8.04 -13.97 -43.14
N LEU A 350 8.60 -14.86 -42.30
CA LEU A 350 7.86 -15.49 -41.20
C LEU A 350 7.41 -14.44 -40.16
N ALA A 351 8.24 -13.42 -39.93
CA ALA A 351 7.92 -12.29 -39.06
C ALA A 351 6.77 -11.42 -39.62
N ALA A 352 6.64 -11.31 -40.95
CA ALA A 352 5.59 -10.50 -41.58
C ALA A 352 4.19 -11.13 -41.49
N SER A 353 4.09 -12.47 -41.42
CA SER A 353 2.79 -13.18 -41.34
C SER A 353 2.36 -13.50 -39.91
N VAL A 354 3.31 -13.58 -38.97
CA VAL A 354 3.04 -13.96 -37.59
C VAL A 354 2.57 -12.74 -36.80
N ASP A 355 1.54 -12.93 -35.97
CA ASP A 355 1.13 -11.94 -34.99
C ASP A 355 2.22 -11.79 -33.92
N ILE A 356 3.25 -10.99 -34.21
CA ILE A 356 4.36 -10.69 -33.30
C ILE A 356 3.85 -9.94 -32.07
N LYS A 357 2.72 -9.23 -32.17
CA LYS A 357 2.18 -8.38 -31.10
C LYS A 357 1.97 -9.14 -29.80
N ARG A 358 1.37 -10.34 -29.85
CA ARG A 358 1.18 -11.18 -28.66
C ARG A 358 2.49 -11.55 -27.96
N TYR A 359 3.60 -11.68 -28.69
CA TYR A 359 4.90 -11.97 -28.06
C TYR A 359 5.52 -10.69 -27.48
N MET A 360 5.29 -9.53 -28.09
CA MET A 360 5.71 -8.24 -27.55
C MET A 360 5.01 -7.91 -26.23
N GLU A 361 3.72 -8.25 -26.09
CA GLU A 361 2.98 -8.12 -24.83
C GLU A 361 3.60 -8.94 -23.67
N LEU A 362 4.24 -10.08 -23.98
CA LEU A 362 4.96 -10.85 -22.96
C LEU A 362 6.25 -10.18 -22.49
N LEU A 363 6.81 -9.27 -23.29
CA LEU A 363 8.06 -8.58 -22.98
C LEU A 363 7.84 -7.25 -22.24
N ASP A 364 6.59 -6.80 -22.13
CA ASP A 364 6.20 -5.55 -21.49
C ASP A 364 6.44 -5.58 -19.96
N ASP A 365 7.02 -4.51 -19.43
CA ASP A 365 7.32 -4.37 -18.00
C ASP A 365 6.06 -4.25 -17.14
N ARG A 366 4.90 -3.90 -17.72
CA ARG A 366 3.59 -3.92 -17.04
C ARG A 366 3.23 -5.29 -16.44
N ARG A 367 3.86 -6.37 -16.92
CA ARG A 367 3.70 -7.71 -16.32
C ARG A 367 4.19 -7.75 -14.88
N TRP A 368 5.19 -6.95 -14.50
CA TRP A 368 5.68 -6.85 -13.13
C TRP A 368 4.64 -6.22 -12.21
N GLU A 369 3.97 -5.15 -12.66
CA GLU A 369 2.87 -4.52 -11.92
C GLU A 369 1.71 -5.50 -11.72
N LYS A 370 1.27 -6.17 -12.79
CA LYS A 370 0.21 -7.19 -12.71
C LYS A 370 0.59 -8.36 -11.79
N LEU A 371 1.83 -8.83 -11.86
CA LEU A 371 2.33 -9.89 -10.98
C LEU A 371 2.35 -9.43 -9.52
N ASN A 372 2.75 -8.19 -9.26
CA ASN A 372 2.72 -7.58 -7.95
C ASN A 372 1.29 -7.45 -7.41
N GLU A 373 0.32 -7.02 -8.23
CA GLU A 373 -1.10 -6.99 -7.85
C GLU A 373 -1.62 -8.38 -7.47
N MET A 374 -1.26 -9.42 -8.24
CA MET A 374 -1.64 -10.80 -7.93
C MET A 374 -1.00 -11.29 -6.62
N PHE A 375 0.26 -10.92 -6.38
CA PHE A 375 0.96 -11.20 -5.13
C PHE A 375 0.29 -10.51 -3.95
N LEU A 376 0.11 -9.19 -4.01
CA LEU A 376 -0.55 -8.39 -2.97
C LEU A 376 -1.94 -8.94 -2.68
N LYS A 377 -2.67 -9.34 -3.73
CA LYS A 377 -4.00 -9.92 -3.57
C LYS A 377 -3.98 -11.21 -2.74
N ALA A 378 -3.08 -12.13 -3.08
CA ALA A 378 -2.92 -13.39 -2.37
C ALA A 378 -2.39 -13.16 -0.95
N TYR A 379 -1.44 -12.23 -0.78
CA TYR A 379 -0.81 -11.94 0.51
C TYR A 379 -1.81 -11.31 1.48
N TYR A 380 -2.49 -10.23 1.08
CA TYR A 380 -3.49 -9.56 1.92
C TYR A 380 -4.66 -10.46 2.24
N SER A 381 -5.12 -11.28 1.28
CA SER A 381 -6.16 -12.27 1.55
C SER A 381 -5.72 -13.34 2.56
N MET A 382 -4.45 -13.76 2.55
CA MET A 382 -3.95 -14.78 3.48
C MET A 382 -3.87 -14.26 4.91
N TYR A 383 -3.42 -13.01 5.08
CA TYR A 383 -3.26 -12.39 6.40
C TYR A 383 -4.52 -11.66 6.90
N GLY A 384 -5.52 -11.45 6.04
CA GLY A 384 -6.72 -10.68 6.38
C GLY A 384 -6.46 -9.18 6.45
N ILE A 385 -5.50 -8.68 5.67
CA ILE A 385 -5.12 -7.26 5.60
C ILE A 385 -6.09 -6.53 4.66
N SER A 386 -6.66 -5.40 5.10
CA SER A 386 -7.42 -4.50 4.24
C SER A 386 -6.54 -3.88 3.15
N TYR A 387 -7.06 -3.81 1.92
CA TYR A 387 -6.47 -3.05 0.80
C TYR A 387 -6.60 -1.53 0.97
N HIS A 388 -7.57 -1.10 1.77
CA HIS A 388 -7.78 0.31 2.06
C HIS A 388 -7.03 0.70 3.31
N ASP A 389 -6.34 1.84 3.27
CA ASP A 389 -5.70 2.45 4.44
C ASP A 389 -6.75 3.06 5.36
N PRO A 390 -6.90 2.55 6.61
CA PRO A 390 -7.90 3.05 7.54
C PRO A 390 -7.72 4.55 7.85
N LEU A 391 -6.48 5.03 7.89
CA LEU A 391 -6.16 6.45 8.07
C LEU A 391 -6.82 7.32 6.97
N LEU A 392 -6.68 6.92 5.71
CA LEU A 392 -7.23 7.67 4.59
C LEU A 392 -8.76 7.63 4.56
N ILE A 393 -9.36 6.52 5.01
CA ILE A 393 -10.81 6.41 5.19
C ILE A 393 -11.29 7.43 6.23
N TYR A 394 -10.69 7.44 7.43
CA TYR A 394 -11.10 8.37 8.49
C TYR A 394 -10.85 9.82 8.11
N LEU A 395 -9.73 10.10 7.45
CA LEU A 395 -9.43 11.44 6.97
C LEU A 395 -10.48 11.90 5.95
N SER A 396 -10.86 11.03 5.01
CA SER A 396 -11.89 11.35 4.00
C SER A 396 -13.25 11.62 4.65
N LEU A 397 -13.65 10.81 5.65
CA LEU A 397 -14.88 11.02 6.42
C LEU A 397 -14.84 12.33 7.23
N GLY A 398 -13.71 12.57 7.92
CA GLY A 398 -13.50 13.77 8.72
C GLY A 398 -13.54 15.04 7.89
N ILE A 399 -12.80 15.09 6.77
CA ILE A 399 -12.81 16.23 5.84
C ILE A 399 -14.22 16.48 5.31
N SER A 400 -14.93 15.42 4.88
CA SER A 400 -16.31 15.53 4.38
C SER A 400 -17.25 16.12 5.43
N SER A 401 -17.04 15.81 6.71
CA SER A 401 -17.86 16.37 7.82
C SER A 401 -17.61 17.86 8.09
N LEU A 402 -16.47 18.40 7.64
CA LEU A 402 -16.06 19.80 7.83
C LEU A 402 -16.21 20.64 6.57
N LYS A 403 -16.27 20.01 5.38
CA LYS A 403 -16.30 20.69 4.08
C LYS A 403 -17.63 21.40 3.87
N THR A 404 -17.61 22.73 3.81
CA THR A 404 -18.79 23.55 3.51
C THR A 404 -18.79 24.02 2.06
N LYS A 405 -19.89 24.63 1.62
CA LYS A 405 -20.00 25.24 0.29
C LYS A 405 -19.05 26.42 0.07
N ASP A 406 -18.57 27.04 1.14
CA ASP A 406 -17.58 28.12 1.08
C ASP A 406 -16.14 27.59 0.88
N CYS A 407 -15.88 26.32 1.21
CA CYS A 407 -14.56 25.73 1.05
C CYS A 407 -14.11 25.64 -0.41
N LEU A 408 -12.80 25.77 -0.65
CA LEU A 408 -12.14 25.63 -1.96
C LEU A 408 -12.56 26.63 -3.04
N HIS A 409 -13.12 27.78 -2.64
CA HIS A 409 -13.40 28.89 -3.54
C HIS A 409 -12.42 30.04 -3.29
N GLU A 410 -11.97 30.70 -4.36
CA GLU A 410 -11.25 31.95 -4.24
C GLU A 410 -12.19 33.03 -3.69
N ARG A 411 -11.94 33.47 -2.46
CA ARG A 411 -12.62 34.64 -1.92
C ARG A 411 -12.10 35.87 -2.66
N ARG A 412 -12.97 36.55 -3.40
CA ARG A 412 -12.71 37.93 -3.86
C ARG A 412 -12.66 38.84 -2.64
N ALA A 413 -11.49 38.98 -2.03
CA ALA A 413 -11.31 39.97 -0.98
C ALA A 413 -11.52 41.37 -1.59
N PHE A 414 -12.29 42.21 -0.91
CA PHE A 414 -12.34 43.63 -1.23
C PHE A 414 -10.93 44.22 -1.12
N VAL A 415 -10.42 44.79 -2.22
CA VAL A 415 -9.16 45.53 -2.22
C VAL A 415 -9.48 46.99 -1.91
N SER A 416 -9.28 47.40 -0.66
CA SER A 416 -9.38 48.80 -0.27
C SER A 416 -8.23 49.60 -0.89
N PRO A 417 -8.44 50.87 -1.29
CA PRO A 417 -7.35 51.79 -1.63
C PRO A 417 -6.35 51.98 -0.49
N ASN A 418 -6.79 51.78 0.76
CA ASN A 418 -5.92 51.78 1.93
C ASN A 418 -5.30 50.38 2.11
N ASN A 419 -4.04 50.23 1.72
CA ASN A 419 -3.29 48.98 1.90
C ASN A 419 -3.25 48.52 3.36
N GLU A 420 -3.15 49.44 4.33
CA GLU A 420 -3.12 49.08 5.77
C GLU A 420 -4.45 48.46 6.22
N LEU A 421 -5.57 48.96 5.71
CA LEU A 421 -6.88 48.38 5.99
C LEU A 421 -7.02 47.00 5.34
N SER A 422 -6.67 46.88 4.07
CA SER A 422 -6.71 45.60 3.34
C SER A 422 -5.86 44.54 4.03
N GLU A 423 -4.66 44.92 4.48
CA GLU A 423 -3.76 44.05 5.24
C GLU A 423 -4.36 43.66 6.59
N PHE A 424 -4.88 44.62 7.36
CA PHE A 424 -5.52 44.35 8.66
C PHE A 424 -6.74 43.42 8.52
N LEU A 425 -7.63 43.68 7.56
CA LEU A 425 -8.82 42.86 7.33
C LEU A 425 -8.43 41.45 6.89
N SER A 426 -7.47 41.30 5.98
CA SER A 426 -7.08 39.99 5.45
C SER A 426 -6.32 39.13 6.49
N SER A 427 -5.45 39.74 7.30
CA SER A 427 -4.57 39.05 8.24
C SER A 427 -5.17 38.80 9.62
N GLU A 428 -5.93 39.75 10.18
CA GLU A 428 -6.45 39.66 11.56
C GLU A 428 -7.96 39.32 11.60
N VAL A 429 -8.76 39.76 10.62
CA VAL A 429 -10.23 39.69 10.70
C VAL A 429 -10.82 38.54 9.87
N LEU A 430 -10.46 38.46 8.59
CA LEU A 430 -10.99 37.47 7.64
C LEU A 430 -10.14 36.19 7.56
N ARG A 431 -9.04 36.13 8.32
CA ARG A 431 -8.16 34.96 8.37
C ARG A 431 -8.96 33.75 8.84
N ASN A 432 -9.27 32.85 7.91
CA ASN A 432 -9.93 31.60 8.18
C ASN A 432 -8.90 30.47 8.16
N ALA A 433 -8.59 29.89 9.32
CA ALA A 433 -7.78 28.69 9.45
C ALA A 433 -8.62 27.43 9.15
N CYS A 434 -9.27 27.40 7.98
CA CYS A 434 -10.13 26.29 7.59
C CYS A 434 -9.25 25.06 7.29
N PRO A 435 -9.35 23.97 8.08
CA PRO A 435 -8.51 22.79 7.87
C PRO A 435 -8.79 22.11 6.52
N VAL A 436 -10.00 22.23 5.99
CA VAL A 436 -10.37 21.68 4.67
C VAL A 436 -9.69 22.44 3.52
N CYS A 437 -9.46 23.74 3.69
CA CYS A 437 -8.85 24.61 2.67
C CYS A 437 -7.34 24.75 2.84
N SER A 438 -6.73 24.04 3.80
CA SER A 438 -5.28 24.04 3.93
C SER A 438 -4.65 23.44 2.66
N PRO A 439 -3.45 23.89 2.26
CA PRO A 439 -2.82 23.43 1.03
C PRO A 439 -2.59 21.92 1.01
N GLU A 440 -2.41 21.29 2.18
CA GLU A 440 -2.21 19.85 2.33
C GLU A 440 -3.50 19.06 2.09
N PHE A 441 -4.66 19.56 2.54
CA PHE A 441 -5.94 18.85 2.43
C PHE A 441 -6.77 19.26 1.23
N ALA A 442 -6.59 20.47 0.69
CA ALA A 442 -7.38 20.99 -0.42
C ALA A 442 -7.44 20.06 -1.65
N PRO A 443 -6.32 19.44 -2.11
CA PRO A 443 -6.35 18.52 -3.25
C PRO A 443 -7.22 17.28 -3.02
N ILE A 444 -7.17 16.71 -1.80
CA ILE A 444 -7.94 15.53 -1.43
C ILE A 444 -9.42 15.92 -1.20
N ALA A 445 -9.64 17.08 -0.59
CA ALA A 445 -10.97 17.61 -0.29
C ALA A 445 -11.78 17.92 -1.54
N GLN A 446 -11.15 18.24 -2.68
CA GLN A 446 -11.84 18.65 -3.91
C GLN A 446 -12.90 17.63 -4.35
N LYS A 447 -12.56 16.33 -4.33
CA LYS A 447 -13.43 15.25 -4.78
C LYS A 447 -14.42 14.75 -3.71
N LEU A 448 -14.29 15.21 -2.46
CA LEU A 448 -15.13 14.76 -1.34
C LEU A 448 -16.47 15.50 -1.28
N PRO A 449 -17.54 14.87 -0.77
CA PRO A 449 -18.84 15.51 -0.61
C PRO A 449 -18.82 16.64 0.44
N TYR A 450 -19.81 17.52 0.38
CA TYR A 450 -20.02 18.56 1.39
C TYR A 450 -20.69 17.97 2.64
N ALA A 451 -20.42 18.58 3.79
CA ALA A 451 -21.07 18.28 5.05
C ALA A 451 -22.58 18.49 4.93
N HIS A 452 -23.36 17.48 5.31
CA HIS A 452 -24.81 17.58 5.42
C HIS A 452 -25.18 18.10 6.81
N GLN A 453 -25.36 19.42 6.93
CA GLN A 453 -25.80 20.05 8.17
C GLN A 453 -27.32 20.17 8.19
N VAL A 454 -27.96 19.49 9.14
CA VAL A 454 -29.42 19.55 9.37
C VAL A 454 -29.83 20.66 10.33
N GLN A 455 -28.87 21.23 11.07
CA GLN A 455 -29.08 22.30 12.04
C GLN A 455 -28.22 23.50 11.68
N SER A 456 -28.86 24.65 11.48
CA SER A 456 -28.17 25.93 11.32
C SER A 456 -27.49 26.33 12.62
N ARG A 457 -26.20 26.67 12.55
CA ARG A 457 -25.45 27.24 13.69
C ARG A 457 -25.19 28.71 13.40
N LEU A 458 -25.93 29.58 14.07
CA LEU A 458 -25.76 31.04 14.00
C LEU A 458 -24.97 31.56 15.20
N PHE A 459 -24.50 32.80 15.08
CA PHE A 459 -23.94 33.56 16.20
C PHE A 459 -24.97 33.80 17.30
N GLU A 460 -24.53 34.22 18.49
CA GLU A 460 -25.46 34.56 19.59
C GLU A 460 -26.34 35.76 19.22
N ASN A 461 -25.76 36.75 18.53
CA ASN A 461 -26.43 37.99 18.13
C ASN A 461 -26.31 38.22 16.61
N PRO A 462 -26.96 37.40 15.76
CA PRO A 462 -26.73 37.45 14.33
C PRO A 462 -27.48 38.64 13.69
N VAL A 463 -26.76 39.48 12.96
CA VAL A 463 -27.31 40.62 12.21
C VAL A 463 -26.86 40.55 10.76
N MET A 464 -27.77 40.86 9.84
CA MET A 464 -27.49 40.97 8.41
C MET A 464 -27.34 42.44 8.04
N LEU A 465 -26.27 42.75 7.31
CA LEU A 465 -26.05 44.06 6.70
C LEU A 465 -26.76 44.14 5.34
N PRO A 466 -26.98 45.35 4.77
CA PRO A 466 -27.57 45.50 3.43
C PRO A 466 -26.80 44.79 2.30
N SER A 467 -25.53 44.45 2.52
CA SER A 467 -24.72 43.60 1.63
C SER A 467 -25.20 42.14 1.56
N GLY A 468 -26.07 41.72 2.48
CA GLY A 468 -26.51 40.33 2.66
C GLY A 468 -25.58 39.48 3.53
N ASN A 469 -24.43 40.02 3.96
CA ASN A 469 -23.52 39.30 4.86
C ASN A 469 -24.04 39.32 6.30
N VAL A 470 -23.89 38.20 7.00
CA VAL A 470 -24.35 38.02 8.39
C VAL A 470 -23.16 37.96 9.34
N TYR A 471 -23.24 38.72 10.43
CA TYR A 471 -22.21 38.82 11.46
C TYR A 471 -22.78 38.69 12.86
N ASP A 472 -21.91 38.43 13.83
CA ASP A 472 -22.22 38.67 15.24
C ASP A 472 -22.17 40.18 15.51
N ALA A 473 -23.28 40.76 15.97
CA ALA A 473 -23.44 42.19 16.18
C ALA A 473 -22.37 42.78 17.13
N GLU A 474 -22.04 42.06 18.21
CA GLU A 474 -21.08 42.53 19.20
C GLU A 474 -19.65 42.45 18.67
N LYS A 475 -19.32 41.39 17.92
CA LYS A 475 -18.01 41.30 17.24
C LYS A 475 -17.85 42.37 16.16
N LEU A 476 -18.91 42.69 15.42
CA LEU A 476 -18.89 43.71 14.37
C LEU A 476 -18.71 45.12 14.96
N LYS A 477 -19.39 45.43 16.07
CA LYS A 477 -19.18 46.68 16.81
C LYS A 477 -17.77 46.78 17.40
N ALA A 478 -17.25 45.71 17.99
CA ALA A 478 -15.89 45.66 18.52
C ALA A 478 -14.83 45.86 17.42
N LEU A 479 -15.07 45.31 16.23
CA LEU A 479 -14.24 45.56 15.04
C LEU A 479 -14.28 47.04 14.65
N ALA A 480 -15.46 47.66 14.58
CA ALA A 480 -15.59 49.08 14.26
C ALA A 480 -14.84 49.99 15.26
N GLN A 481 -14.91 49.70 16.56
CA GLN A 481 -14.13 50.39 17.59
C GLN A 481 -12.62 50.23 17.38
N THR A 482 -12.18 49.02 17.01
CA THR A 482 -10.76 48.74 16.72
C THR A 482 -10.27 49.51 15.50
N LEU A 483 -11.06 49.53 14.42
CA LEU A 483 -10.75 50.28 13.20
C LEU A 483 -10.65 51.79 13.45
N ARG A 484 -11.56 52.36 14.25
CA ARG A 484 -11.53 53.77 14.68
C ARG A 484 -10.28 54.07 15.52
N LYS A 485 -9.98 53.23 16.51
CA LYS A 485 -8.80 53.40 17.38
C LYS A 485 -7.49 53.34 16.59
N ARG A 486 -7.38 52.44 15.62
CA ARG A 486 -6.23 52.32 14.72
C ARG A 486 -6.24 53.34 13.57
N LYS A 487 -7.30 54.17 13.44
CA LYS A 487 -7.49 55.16 12.36
C LYS A 487 -7.41 54.57 10.94
N LEU A 488 -7.82 53.32 10.76
CA LEU A 488 -7.75 52.64 9.45
C LEU A 488 -8.88 53.05 8.49
N VAL A 489 -10.01 53.50 9.04
CA VAL A 489 -11.20 53.96 8.31
C VAL A 489 -11.83 55.14 9.05
N VAL A 490 -12.33 56.13 8.29
CA VAL A 490 -13.15 57.22 8.82
C VAL A 490 -14.60 56.74 8.85
N MET A 491 -15.14 56.57 10.06
CA MET A 491 -16.54 56.18 10.29
C MET A 491 -17.06 56.86 11.57
N GLY A 492 -18.36 57.10 11.64
CA GLY A 492 -19.06 57.60 12.80
C GLY A 492 -19.08 56.62 13.98
N GLU A 493 -19.56 57.07 15.14
CA GLU A 493 -19.68 56.20 16.32
C GLU A 493 -20.75 55.11 16.14
N ASP A 494 -21.80 55.43 15.36
CA ASP A 494 -22.94 54.58 15.03
C ASP A 494 -22.80 53.88 13.67
N GLU A 495 -21.58 53.80 13.13
CA GLU A 495 -21.30 53.12 11.86
C GLU A 495 -20.39 51.90 12.07
N VAL A 496 -20.57 50.89 11.22
CA VAL A 496 -19.73 49.69 11.16
C VAL A 496 -19.26 49.43 9.73
N LEU A 497 -18.11 48.80 9.57
CA LEU A 497 -17.59 48.36 8.29
C LEU A 497 -17.96 46.90 8.06
N ASP A 498 -18.55 46.58 6.90
CA ASP A 498 -18.61 45.21 6.39
C ASP A 498 -17.19 44.78 5.97
N PRO A 499 -16.54 43.83 6.69
CA PRO A 499 -15.17 43.43 6.38
C PRO A 499 -15.05 42.64 5.08
N ILE A 500 -16.13 42.04 4.58
CA ILE A 500 -16.14 41.24 3.34
C ILE A 500 -16.39 42.14 2.12
N ALA A 501 -17.40 43.02 2.20
CA ALA A 501 -17.82 43.90 1.11
C ALA A 501 -17.09 45.26 1.09
N GLY A 502 -16.48 45.68 2.20
CA GLY A 502 -15.74 46.95 2.31
C GLY A 502 -16.59 48.22 2.45
N HIS A 503 -17.90 48.09 2.63
CA HIS A 503 -18.84 49.22 2.76
C HIS A 503 -19.16 49.53 4.22
N THR A 504 -19.35 50.79 4.56
CA THR A 504 -19.81 51.22 5.89
C THR A 504 -21.34 51.32 5.93
N TYR A 505 -21.93 50.89 7.04
CA TYR A 505 -23.38 50.91 7.29
C TYR A 505 -23.67 51.47 8.68
N ALA A 506 -24.83 52.08 8.86
CA ALA A 506 -25.27 52.55 10.17
C ALA A 506 -25.78 51.37 11.01
N LEU A 507 -25.70 51.49 12.34
CA LEU A 507 -26.28 50.49 13.25
C LEU A 507 -27.80 50.32 13.06
N THR A 508 -28.47 51.35 12.54
CA THR A 508 -29.89 51.31 12.18
C THR A 508 -30.19 50.40 10.99
N ASP A 509 -29.18 50.07 10.17
CA ASP A 509 -29.32 49.19 9.01
C ASP A 509 -29.27 47.70 9.39
N PHE A 510 -29.08 47.38 10.68
CA PHE A 510 -29.01 45.99 11.15
C PHE A 510 -30.37 45.31 11.04
N ILE A 511 -30.40 44.19 10.32
CA ILE A 511 -31.54 43.28 10.33
C ILE A 511 -31.20 42.10 11.24
N THR A 512 -31.85 42.02 12.40
CA THR A 512 -31.70 40.87 13.31
C THR A 512 -32.17 39.60 12.61
N MET A 513 -31.28 38.61 12.54
CA MET A 513 -31.58 37.31 11.94
C MET A 513 -32.05 36.33 13.02
N TYR A 514 -32.96 35.44 12.66
CA TYR A 514 -33.36 34.32 13.51
C TYR A 514 -33.02 33.01 12.80
N PRO A 515 -32.55 31.97 13.52
CA PRO A 515 -32.42 30.65 12.92
C PRO A 515 -33.78 30.19 12.42
N THR A 516 -33.85 29.78 11.16
CA THR A 516 -35.02 29.08 10.58
C THR A 516 -35.06 27.63 11.03
#